data_AF-A0A4Q2M450-F1
#
_entry.id   AF-A0A4Q2M450-F1
#
_cell.length_a   1.000
_cell.length_b   1.000
_cell.length_c   1.000
_cell.angle_alpha   90.00
_cell.angle_beta   90.00
_cell.angle_gamma   90.00
#
_symmetry.space_group_name_H-M   'P 1'
#
loop_
_entity.id
_entity.type
_entity.pdbx_description
1 polymer ?
#
loop_
_entity_poly.entity_id
_entity_poly.type
_entity_poly.pdbx_seq_one_letter_code
_entity_poly.pdbx_strand_id
1 'polypeptide(L)'
;MCTARRDSARRVRGGARSRGRSVGARSSSQCSRCAPPRRPGVPWQQFTEREDRIVATRTAPETTVDEVLAELGALEDPKIRAVNERHGDDHGVNLTQLRAVAKRVGMQPDLARELWATGDSAARLVAILTSRPRSYSAPELDEMLREARVPKVHDWLLNYLVQKGPHADELRAAWFADPDPIVASAGWSLTAKHVAAAPDDIDADGLLDIIEREMKDAPARLQWSMNEVLAAVGIHRSDLRARAIAIGERLEVLKDYPTAPNCTSPYAPLWIAEIVRRREGSS
;
A
#
# COMPACT_ATOMS: atom_id res chain seq x y z
N MET A 1 6.04 7.81 -1.49
CA MET A 1 6.77 8.28 -2.68
C MET A 1 5.90 9.24 -3.46
N CYS A 2 6.34 10.48 -3.64
CA CYS A 2 5.60 11.51 -4.38
C CYS A 2 6.16 11.55 -5.80
N THR A 3 5.38 11.12 -6.79
CA THR A 3 5.74 11.23 -8.21
C THR A 3 5.76 12.70 -8.60
N ALA A 4 6.94 13.24 -8.90
CA ALA A 4 7.15 14.65 -9.24
C ALA A 4 6.52 14.99 -10.60
N ARG A 5 5.56 15.93 -10.60
CA ARG A 5 5.18 16.69 -11.80
C ARG A 5 6.14 17.88 -11.95
N ARG A 6 6.66 18.06 -13.16
CA ARG A 6 7.20 19.34 -13.64
C ARG A 6 6.02 20.20 -14.10
N ASP A 7 5.88 21.42 -13.57
CA ASP A 7 5.77 22.63 -14.37
C ASP A 7 5.57 23.92 -13.54
N SER A 8 6.41 24.91 -13.89
CA SER A 8 6.11 26.34 -14.05
C SER A 8 5.57 27.16 -12.88
N ALA A 9 6.45 27.99 -12.32
CA ALA A 9 6.20 28.98 -11.30
C ALA A 9 5.32 30.16 -11.76
N ARG A 10 4.41 30.61 -10.88
CA ARG A 10 4.06 32.04 -10.71
C ARG A 10 3.66 32.33 -9.27
N ARG A 11 4.37 33.28 -8.66
CA ARG A 11 4.13 33.84 -7.31
C ARG A 11 2.91 34.76 -7.31
N VAL A 12 2.09 34.69 -6.27
CA VAL A 12 1.39 35.85 -5.68
C VAL A 12 1.39 35.70 -4.15
N ARG A 13 1.71 36.81 -3.46
CA ARG A 13 1.80 36.97 -2.00
C ARG A 13 0.44 37.37 -1.40
N GLY A 14 0.25 37.04 -0.11
CA GLY A 14 -0.77 37.59 0.80
C GLY A 14 -1.36 36.46 1.65
N GLY A 15 -1.31 36.40 2.99
CA GLY A 15 -1.08 37.41 4.01
C GLY A 15 -2.39 37.67 4.77
N ALA A 16 -2.70 36.89 5.81
CA ALA A 16 -3.52 37.30 6.96
C ALA A 16 -3.55 36.24 8.07
N ARG A 17 -3.32 36.69 9.31
CA ARG A 17 -3.48 35.96 10.57
C ARG A 17 -4.87 36.24 11.16
N SER A 18 -5.48 35.25 11.82
CA SER A 18 -6.36 35.41 13.00
C SER A 18 -6.58 34.03 13.63
N ARG A 19 -6.15 33.81 14.90
CA ARG A 19 -6.98 33.83 16.13
C ARG A 19 -8.33 33.12 15.89
N GLY A 20 -8.63 31.95 16.43
CA GLY A 20 -8.39 31.41 17.76
C GLY A 20 -9.75 31.22 18.44
N ARG A 21 -10.16 29.97 18.72
CA ARG A 21 -11.04 29.60 19.83
C ARG A 21 -11.18 28.08 19.95
N SER A 22 -10.60 27.60 21.03
CA SER A 22 -10.85 26.33 21.71
C SER A 22 -12.31 26.19 22.14
N VAL A 23 -12.93 25.04 21.88
CA VAL A 23 -14.14 24.60 22.61
C VAL A 23 -13.97 23.14 23.04
N GLY A 24 -13.75 23.03 24.35
CA GLY A 24 -14.10 21.94 25.28
C GLY A 24 -14.54 20.59 24.74
N ALA A 25 -13.67 19.61 24.97
CA ALA A 25 -14.04 18.21 25.15
C ALA A 25 -15.06 18.09 26.30
N ARG A 26 -16.16 17.37 26.06
CA ARG A 26 -16.99 16.78 27.11
C ARG A 26 -16.95 15.27 26.97
N SER A 27 -16.32 14.65 27.95
CA SER A 27 -16.42 13.24 28.28
C SER A 27 -17.85 12.91 28.72
N SER A 28 -18.43 11.87 28.14
CA SER A 28 -19.53 11.09 28.74
C SER A 28 -19.15 9.62 28.52
N SER A 29 -18.41 9.01 29.45
CA SER A 29 -18.97 8.16 30.52
C SER A 29 -20.20 7.37 30.11
N GLN A 30 -19.97 6.08 29.84
CA GLN A 30 -20.81 4.94 30.21
C GLN A 30 -22.31 5.05 29.93
N CYS A 31 -22.73 4.42 28.84
CA CYS A 31 -24.09 3.89 28.73
C CYS A 31 -24.01 2.36 28.57
N SER A 32 -23.75 1.68 29.68
CA SER A 32 -24.01 0.25 29.81
C SER A 32 -25.51 0.07 30.00
N ARG A 33 -26.10 -0.85 29.23
CA ARG A 33 -27.49 -1.37 29.31
C ARG A 33 -28.50 -0.74 28.35
N CYS A 34 -28.64 -1.36 27.18
CA CYS A 34 -29.92 -1.54 26.50
C CYS A 34 -29.91 -2.93 25.82
N ALA A 35 -30.15 -3.99 26.60
CA ALA A 35 -30.55 -5.29 26.07
C ALA A 35 -32.08 -5.38 26.17
N PRO A 36 -32.81 -5.74 25.10
CA PRO A 36 -34.25 -5.90 25.17
C PRO A 36 -34.63 -7.14 26.00
N PRO A 37 -35.73 -7.11 26.77
CA PRO A 37 -36.14 -8.24 27.59
C PRO A 37 -36.61 -9.41 26.72
N ARG A 38 -36.04 -10.60 26.96
CA ARG A 38 -36.54 -11.87 26.41
C ARG A 38 -37.86 -12.21 27.10
N ARG A 39 -38.95 -12.34 26.33
CA ARG A 39 -40.22 -12.90 26.83
C ARG A 39 -40.14 -14.42 26.86
N PRO A 40 -40.43 -15.09 27.99
CA PRO A 40 -40.53 -16.54 28.04
C PRO A 40 -41.94 -17.01 27.59
N GLY A 41 -42.01 -18.05 26.75
CA GLY A 41 -43.22 -18.86 26.57
C GLY A 41 -44.01 -18.72 25.27
N VAL A 42 -43.38 -18.88 24.09
CA VAL A 42 -44.12 -19.15 22.84
C VAL A 42 -43.77 -20.56 22.34
N PRO A 43 -44.75 -21.49 22.22
CA PRO A 43 -44.54 -22.84 21.71
C PRO A 43 -44.11 -22.86 20.24
N TRP A 44 -43.21 -23.79 19.92
CA TRP A 44 -42.71 -24.07 18.58
C TRP A 44 -43.71 -24.88 17.76
N GLN A 45 -44.78 -24.27 17.26
CA GLN A 45 -45.60 -24.88 16.21
C GLN A 45 -46.56 -23.86 15.59
N GLN A 46 -46.62 -23.86 14.25
CA GLN A 46 -47.54 -23.14 13.37
C GLN A 46 -47.16 -21.70 12.98
N PHE A 47 -46.21 -21.60 12.04
CA PHE A 47 -46.29 -20.65 10.93
C PHE A 47 -45.94 -21.41 9.65
N THR A 48 -46.94 -22.13 9.13
CA THR A 48 -46.95 -22.62 7.75
C THR A 48 -47.33 -21.46 6.83
N GLU A 49 -46.62 -21.39 5.70
CA GLU A 49 -47.04 -20.74 4.46
C GLU A 49 -47.28 -19.22 4.51
N ARG A 50 -46.20 -18.47 4.33
CA ARG A 50 -46.24 -17.16 3.65
C ARG A 50 -45.33 -17.20 2.44
N GLU A 51 -45.97 -17.62 1.35
CA GLU A 51 -45.77 -17.21 -0.04
C GLU A 51 -44.42 -16.59 -0.39
N ASP A 52 -43.73 -17.30 -1.27
CA ASP A 52 -42.64 -16.86 -2.12
C ASP A 52 -42.96 -15.50 -2.75
N ARG A 53 -42.49 -14.44 -2.10
CA ARG A 53 -42.22 -13.18 -2.78
C ARG A 53 -40.73 -13.19 -3.08
N ILE A 54 -40.37 -13.71 -4.26
CA ILE A 54 -39.12 -13.38 -4.92
C ILE A 54 -39.15 -11.86 -5.10
N VAL A 55 -38.59 -11.15 -4.11
CA VAL A 55 -38.15 -9.79 -4.31
C VAL A 55 -37.01 -9.96 -5.28
N ALA A 56 -37.27 -9.72 -6.57
CA ALA A 56 -36.23 -9.48 -7.54
C ALA A 56 -35.44 -8.27 -7.01
N THR A 57 -34.40 -8.56 -6.24
CA THR A 57 -33.34 -7.61 -5.97
C THR A 57 -32.96 -7.12 -7.35
N ARG A 58 -33.11 -5.82 -7.60
CA ARG A 58 -32.68 -5.21 -8.85
C ARG A 58 -31.16 -5.33 -8.87
N THR A 59 -30.65 -6.46 -9.35
CA THR A 59 -29.24 -6.70 -9.62
C THR A 59 -28.82 -5.54 -10.50
N ALA A 60 -27.98 -4.65 -9.98
CA ALA A 60 -27.31 -3.69 -10.83
C ALA A 60 -26.65 -4.49 -11.97
N PRO A 61 -26.61 -3.99 -13.22
CA PRO A 61 -25.92 -4.71 -14.28
C PRO A 61 -24.52 -5.08 -13.78
N GLU A 62 -24.27 -6.38 -13.67
CA GLU A 62 -22.97 -6.89 -13.22
C GLU A 62 -21.96 -6.47 -14.29
N THR A 63 -20.99 -5.65 -13.88
CA THR A 63 -19.93 -5.25 -14.79
C THR A 63 -19.11 -6.48 -15.13
N THR A 64 -18.94 -6.76 -16.42
CA THR A 64 -18.19 -7.95 -16.87
C THR A 64 -16.72 -7.63 -17.12
N VAL A 65 -15.87 -8.67 -17.17
CA VAL A 65 -14.46 -8.53 -17.58
C VAL A 65 -14.35 -7.90 -18.96
N ASP A 66 -15.13 -8.36 -19.93
CA ASP A 66 -15.10 -7.88 -21.31
C ASP A 66 -15.44 -6.39 -21.41
N GLU A 67 -16.41 -5.91 -20.62
CA GLU A 67 -16.75 -4.49 -20.56
C GLU A 67 -15.59 -3.64 -20.02
N VAL A 68 -14.90 -4.11 -18.97
CA VAL A 68 -13.74 -3.41 -18.41
C VAL A 68 -12.57 -3.42 -19.39
N LEU A 69 -12.29 -4.56 -20.03
CA LEU A 69 -11.22 -4.68 -21.03
C LEU A 69 -11.50 -3.80 -22.25
N ALA A 70 -12.73 -3.74 -22.73
CA ALA A 70 -13.13 -2.87 -23.82
C ALA A 70 -12.96 -1.37 -23.46
N GLU A 71 -13.36 -0.99 -22.24
CA GLU A 71 -13.16 0.37 -21.75
C GLU A 71 -11.67 0.73 -21.63
N LEU A 72 -10.85 -0.18 -21.09
CA LEU A 72 -9.39 0.01 -20.99
C LEU A 72 -8.74 0.10 -22.37
N GLY A 73 -9.15 -0.74 -23.32
CA GLY A 73 -8.68 -0.69 -24.71
C GLY A 73 -9.02 0.62 -25.41
N ALA A 74 -10.19 1.21 -25.12
CA ALA A 74 -10.56 2.53 -25.63
C ALA A 74 -9.77 3.70 -25.00
N LEU A 75 -9.15 3.48 -23.83
CA LEU A 75 -8.31 4.44 -23.12
C LEU A 75 -6.82 4.29 -23.43
N GLU A 76 -6.46 3.34 -24.28
CA GLU A 76 -5.08 3.07 -24.68
C GLU A 76 -4.48 4.27 -25.44
N ASP A 77 -3.35 4.78 -24.97
CA ASP A 77 -2.63 5.89 -25.61
C ASP A 77 -1.14 5.50 -25.84
N PRO A 78 -0.68 5.43 -27.10
CA PRO A 78 0.72 5.11 -27.42
C PRO A 78 1.76 6.02 -26.76
N LYS A 79 1.42 7.29 -26.49
CA LYS A 79 2.33 8.21 -25.79
C LYS A 79 2.45 7.85 -24.32
N ILE A 80 1.34 7.44 -23.70
CA ILE A 80 1.34 6.98 -22.31
C ILE A 80 2.07 5.65 -22.20
N ARG A 81 1.84 4.71 -23.13
CA ARG A 81 2.57 3.44 -23.23
C ARG A 81 4.08 3.68 -23.29
N ALA A 82 4.55 4.51 -24.21
CA ALA A 82 5.98 4.79 -24.35
C ALA A 82 6.62 5.41 -23.09
N VAL A 83 5.84 6.14 -22.28
CA VAL A 83 6.31 6.66 -20.98
C VAL A 83 6.34 5.55 -19.94
N ASN A 84 5.30 4.73 -19.85
CA ASN A 84 5.18 3.64 -18.89
C ASN A 84 6.24 2.55 -19.14
N GLU A 85 6.53 2.21 -20.39
CA GLU A 85 7.52 1.19 -20.76
C GLU A 85 8.95 1.58 -20.31
N ARG A 86 9.27 2.88 -20.29
CA ARG A 86 10.54 3.38 -19.72
C ARG A 86 10.68 3.11 -18.22
N HIS A 87 9.56 2.84 -17.55
CA HIS A 87 9.50 2.46 -16.14
C HIS A 87 9.25 0.95 -15.95
N GLY A 88 9.26 0.17 -17.03
CA GLY A 88 9.00 -1.28 -17.01
C GLY A 88 7.51 -1.65 -16.98
N ASP A 89 6.61 -0.69 -17.19
CA ASP A 89 5.16 -0.90 -17.20
C ASP A 89 4.63 -0.99 -18.64
N ASP A 90 3.97 -2.09 -19.00
CA ASP A 90 3.54 -2.44 -20.36
C ASP A 90 2.10 -2.03 -20.71
N HIS A 91 1.50 -1.10 -19.95
CA HIS A 91 0.14 -0.59 -20.20
C HIS A 91 0.15 0.82 -20.80
N GLY A 92 -0.79 1.11 -21.71
CA GLY A 92 -0.95 2.44 -22.32
C GLY A 92 -2.02 3.32 -21.69
N VAL A 93 -2.64 2.89 -20.59
CA VAL A 93 -3.71 3.65 -19.93
C VAL A 93 -3.18 4.68 -18.94
N ASN A 94 -3.69 5.91 -18.99
CA ASN A 94 -3.37 6.95 -18.00
C ASN A 94 -3.92 6.57 -16.61
N LEU A 95 -3.10 6.69 -15.56
CA LEU A 95 -3.50 6.28 -14.20
C LEU A 95 -4.68 7.08 -13.61
N THR A 96 -4.99 8.26 -14.13
CA THR A 96 -6.18 9.04 -13.73
C THR A 96 -7.44 8.43 -14.31
N GLN A 97 -7.40 8.05 -15.60
CA GLN A 97 -8.50 7.39 -16.28
C GLN A 97 -8.70 5.98 -15.75
N LEU A 98 -7.62 5.23 -15.51
CA LEU A 98 -7.67 3.90 -14.88
C LEU A 98 -8.38 3.95 -13.52
N ARG A 99 -8.09 4.95 -12.69
CA ARG A 99 -8.79 5.17 -11.42
C ARG A 99 -10.26 5.57 -11.61
N ALA A 100 -10.60 6.25 -12.70
CA ALA A 100 -11.99 6.55 -13.03
C ALA A 100 -12.77 5.28 -13.39
N VAL A 101 -12.17 4.36 -14.16
CA VAL A 101 -12.72 3.02 -14.42
C VAL A 101 -12.96 2.28 -13.12
N ALA A 102 -11.92 2.13 -12.28
CA ALA A 102 -12.04 1.44 -10.99
C ALA A 102 -13.12 2.06 -10.08
N LYS A 103 -13.24 3.40 -10.08
CA LYS A 103 -14.29 4.11 -9.33
C LYS A 103 -15.70 3.79 -9.85
N ARG A 104 -15.88 3.69 -11.17
CA ARG A 104 -17.15 3.32 -11.81
C ARG A 104 -17.53 1.88 -11.47
N VAL A 105 -16.58 0.96 -11.59
CA VAL A 105 -16.76 -0.47 -11.29
C VAL A 105 -17.08 -0.68 -9.81
N GLY A 106 -16.42 0.05 -8.92
CA GLY A 106 -16.58 -0.10 -7.48
C GLY A 106 -15.92 -1.38 -6.94
N MET A 107 -16.19 -1.69 -5.68
CA MET A 107 -15.52 -2.80 -4.98
C MET A 107 -16.19 -4.15 -5.27
N GLN A 108 -15.61 -4.93 -6.17
CA GLN A 108 -16.11 -6.23 -6.65
C GLN A 108 -14.98 -7.28 -6.65
N PRO A 109 -14.76 -8.01 -5.53
CA PRO A 109 -13.64 -8.94 -5.39
C PRO A 109 -13.67 -10.12 -6.37
N ASP A 110 -14.86 -10.61 -6.72
CA ASP A 110 -14.99 -11.74 -7.65
C ASP A 110 -14.60 -11.31 -9.07
N LEU A 111 -15.14 -10.19 -9.55
CA LEU A 111 -14.69 -9.55 -10.79
C LEU A 111 -13.19 -9.20 -10.76
N ALA A 112 -12.65 -8.78 -9.61
CA ALA A 112 -11.22 -8.48 -9.49
C ALA A 112 -10.35 -9.71 -9.72
N ARG A 113 -10.75 -10.91 -9.26
CA ARG A 113 -10.04 -12.17 -9.55
C ARG A 113 -10.09 -12.50 -11.03
N GLU A 114 -11.25 -12.32 -11.66
CA GLU A 114 -11.40 -12.58 -13.09
C GLU A 114 -10.54 -11.61 -13.93
N LEU A 115 -10.55 -10.32 -13.59
CA LEU A 115 -9.67 -9.31 -14.20
C LEU A 115 -8.19 -9.64 -13.97
N TRP A 116 -7.83 -10.14 -12.79
CA TRP A 116 -6.46 -10.55 -12.48
C TRP A 116 -5.98 -11.70 -13.36
N ALA A 117 -6.84 -12.70 -13.56
CA ALA A 117 -6.57 -13.89 -14.35
C ALA A 117 -6.35 -13.61 -15.85
N THR A 118 -6.78 -12.44 -16.35
CA THR A 118 -6.53 -12.03 -17.74
C THR A 118 -5.03 -11.87 -18.07
N GLY A 119 -4.19 -11.63 -17.07
CA GLY A 119 -2.77 -11.32 -17.26
C GLY A 119 -2.49 -9.90 -17.77
N ASP A 120 -3.51 -9.15 -18.20
CA ASP A 120 -3.35 -7.78 -18.69
C ASP A 120 -3.01 -6.83 -17.53
N SER A 121 -1.96 -6.03 -17.71
CA SER A 121 -1.47 -5.15 -16.64
C SER A 121 -2.44 -4.04 -16.28
N ALA A 122 -3.17 -3.46 -17.25
CA ALA A 122 -4.16 -2.43 -16.95
C ALA A 122 -5.36 -3.05 -16.19
N ALA A 123 -5.79 -4.25 -16.60
CA ALA A 123 -6.84 -5.01 -15.94
C ALA A 123 -6.43 -5.39 -14.51
N ARG A 124 -5.20 -5.87 -14.29
CA ARG A 124 -4.66 -6.18 -12.96
C ARG A 124 -4.57 -4.94 -12.05
N LEU A 125 -4.21 -3.78 -12.59
CA LEU A 125 -4.24 -2.52 -11.84
C LEU A 125 -5.68 -2.12 -11.45
N VAL A 126 -6.66 -2.33 -12.33
CA VAL A 126 -8.08 -2.13 -11.99
C VAL A 126 -8.52 -3.15 -10.93
N ALA A 127 -8.17 -4.43 -11.09
CA ALA A 127 -8.45 -5.50 -10.12
C ALA A 127 -7.99 -5.14 -8.71
N ILE A 128 -6.76 -4.63 -8.56
CA ILE A 128 -6.23 -4.18 -7.26
C ILE A 128 -7.10 -3.04 -6.69
N LEU A 129 -7.52 -2.09 -7.53
CA LEU A 129 -8.32 -0.95 -7.11
C LEU A 129 -9.80 -1.26 -6.86
N THR A 130 -10.31 -2.40 -7.32
CA THR A 130 -11.68 -2.89 -7.09
C THR A 130 -11.75 -3.99 -6.04
N SER A 131 -10.60 -4.30 -5.42
CA SER A 131 -10.42 -5.35 -4.42
C SER A 131 -10.61 -4.88 -2.98
N ARG A 132 -10.86 -5.83 -2.07
CA ARG A 132 -10.81 -5.60 -0.62
C ARG A 132 -9.70 -6.46 0.00
N PRO A 133 -8.79 -5.91 0.82
CA PRO A 133 -7.67 -6.66 1.40
C PRO A 133 -8.06 -7.94 2.14
N ARG A 134 -9.19 -7.93 2.86
CA ARG A 134 -9.69 -9.08 3.64
C ARG A 134 -10.38 -10.16 2.80
N SER A 135 -10.57 -9.92 1.50
CA SER A 135 -11.21 -10.89 0.61
C SER A 135 -10.24 -11.95 0.09
N TYR A 136 -8.93 -11.79 0.35
CA TYR A 136 -7.87 -12.66 -0.14
C TYR A 136 -7.24 -13.44 1.00
N SER A 137 -6.88 -14.69 0.73
CA SER A 137 -6.07 -15.50 1.64
C SER A 137 -4.57 -15.20 1.47
N ALA A 138 -3.74 -15.62 2.43
CA ALA A 138 -2.29 -15.49 2.30
C ALA A 138 -1.72 -16.25 1.07
N PRO A 139 -2.08 -17.53 0.81
CA PRO A 139 -1.60 -18.24 -0.38
C PRO A 139 -2.02 -17.58 -1.69
N GLU A 140 -3.23 -17.04 -1.76
CA GLU A 140 -3.72 -16.31 -2.93
C GLU A 140 -2.92 -15.03 -3.18
N LEU A 141 -2.58 -14.27 -2.13
CA LEU A 141 -1.73 -13.09 -2.25
C LEU A 141 -0.28 -13.42 -2.64
N ASP A 142 0.25 -14.57 -2.19
CA ASP A 142 1.57 -15.07 -2.62
C ASP A 142 1.57 -15.39 -4.12
N GLU A 143 0.57 -16.13 -4.61
CA GLU A 143 0.40 -16.43 -6.03
C GLU A 143 0.29 -15.15 -6.85
N MET A 144 -0.59 -14.22 -6.45
CA MET A 144 -0.72 -12.92 -7.11
C MET A 144 0.60 -12.15 -7.13
N LEU A 145 1.38 -12.15 -6.03
CA LEU A 145 2.66 -11.44 -6.01
C LEU A 145 3.66 -12.03 -7.01
N ARG A 146 3.74 -13.36 -7.09
CA ARG A 146 4.62 -14.07 -8.03
C ARG A 146 4.22 -13.89 -9.49
N GLU A 147 2.94 -13.67 -9.76
CA GLU A 147 2.43 -13.34 -11.09
C GLU A 147 2.62 -11.87 -11.46
N ALA A 148 2.76 -10.97 -10.48
CA ALA A 148 2.87 -9.53 -10.66
C ALA A 148 4.27 -9.10 -11.13
N ARG A 149 4.66 -9.50 -12.34
CA ARG A 149 6.00 -9.19 -12.90
C ARG A 149 6.19 -7.72 -13.25
N VAL A 150 5.10 -7.00 -13.53
CA VAL A 150 5.14 -5.58 -13.89
C VAL A 150 5.33 -4.73 -12.63
N PRO A 151 6.33 -3.82 -12.58
CA PRO A 151 6.70 -3.10 -11.37
C PRO A 151 5.51 -2.41 -10.69
N LYS A 152 4.65 -1.71 -11.44
CA LYS A 152 3.50 -1.02 -10.85
C LYS A 152 2.43 -1.96 -10.31
N VAL A 153 2.20 -3.09 -10.98
CA VAL A 153 1.23 -4.10 -10.50
C VAL A 153 1.72 -4.67 -9.17
N HIS A 154 3.00 -5.05 -9.08
CA HIS A 154 3.62 -5.52 -7.85
C HIS A 154 3.52 -4.48 -6.72
N ASP A 155 3.92 -3.24 -6.99
CA ASP A 155 3.91 -2.18 -6.00
C ASP A 155 2.49 -1.89 -5.50
N TRP A 156 1.50 -1.87 -6.39
CA TRP A 156 0.12 -1.62 -6.01
C TRP A 156 -0.47 -2.81 -5.24
N LEU A 157 -0.21 -4.04 -5.66
CA LEU A 157 -0.65 -5.23 -4.94
C LEU A 157 -0.14 -5.21 -3.48
N LEU A 158 1.16 -4.97 -3.30
CA LEU A 158 1.78 -4.90 -1.99
C LEU A 158 1.17 -3.79 -1.13
N ASN A 159 1.07 -2.57 -1.67
CA ASN A 159 0.67 -1.39 -0.89
C ASN A 159 -0.85 -1.29 -0.62
N TYR A 160 -1.69 -1.77 -1.55
CA TYR A 160 -3.14 -1.64 -1.45
C TYR A 160 -3.81 -2.88 -0.86
N LEU A 161 -3.31 -4.08 -1.14
CA LEU A 161 -3.90 -5.33 -0.65
C LEU A 161 -3.11 -5.88 0.52
N VAL A 162 -1.85 -6.27 0.31
CA VAL A 162 -1.09 -7.02 1.31
C VAL A 162 -0.86 -6.20 2.58
N GLN A 163 -0.28 -5.00 2.46
CA GLN A 163 0.04 -4.15 3.61
C GLN A 163 -1.21 -3.66 4.38
N LYS A 164 -2.39 -3.72 3.75
CA LYS A 164 -3.67 -3.32 4.36
C LYS A 164 -4.50 -4.53 4.81
N GLY A 165 -4.04 -5.73 4.51
CA GLY A 165 -4.71 -6.98 4.79
C GLY A 165 -4.31 -7.57 6.14
N PRO A 166 -5.04 -8.61 6.59
CA PRO A 166 -4.74 -9.30 7.85
C PRO A 166 -3.52 -10.22 7.75
N HIS A 167 -3.05 -10.52 6.53
CA HIS A 167 -1.95 -11.47 6.26
C HIS A 167 -0.57 -10.82 6.15
N ALA A 168 -0.44 -9.53 6.45
CA ALA A 168 0.80 -8.78 6.22
C ALA A 168 2.01 -9.36 6.98
N ASP A 169 1.86 -9.73 8.25
CA ASP A 169 2.98 -10.28 9.04
C ASP A 169 3.34 -11.72 8.65
N GLU A 170 2.34 -12.54 8.31
CA GLU A 170 2.54 -13.89 7.79
C GLU A 170 3.36 -13.86 6.49
N LEU A 171 2.93 -13.03 5.52
CA LEU A 171 3.60 -12.88 4.23
C LEU A 171 4.95 -12.18 4.36
N ARG A 172 5.10 -11.23 5.27
CA ARG A 172 6.40 -10.62 5.60
C ARG A 172 7.42 -11.69 5.98
N ALA A 173 7.06 -12.59 6.89
CA ALA A 173 7.94 -13.66 7.34
C ALA A 173 8.24 -14.65 6.21
N ALA A 174 7.22 -15.04 5.43
CA ALA A 174 7.38 -15.98 4.31
C ALA A 174 8.30 -15.42 3.21
N TRP A 175 8.18 -14.13 2.88
CA TRP A 175 8.91 -13.53 1.77
C TRP A 175 10.30 -13.02 2.15
N PHE A 176 10.59 -12.76 3.43
CA PHE A 176 11.82 -12.08 3.86
C PHE A 176 13.12 -12.65 3.28
N ALA A 177 13.22 -13.99 3.21
CA ALA A 177 14.37 -14.72 2.71
C ALA A 177 14.04 -15.56 1.45
N ASP A 178 13.01 -15.15 0.69
CA ASP A 178 12.66 -15.83 -0.56
C ASP A 178 13.84 -15.77 -1.56
N PRO A 179 14.16 -16.86 -2.28
CA PRO A 179 15.24 -16.87 -3.25
C PRO A 179 14.99 -15.95 -4.46
N ASP A 180 13.73 -15.61 -4.76
CA ASP A 180 13.41 -14.59 -5.75
C ASP A 180 13.60 -13.19 -5.15
N PRO A 181 14.56 -12.38 -5.64
CA PRO A 181 14.81 -11.04 -5.09
C PRO A 181 13.62 -10.08 -5.24
N ILE A 182 12.70 -10.33 -6.17
CA ILE A 182 11.47 -9.53 -6.30
C ILE A 182 10.54 -9.84 -5.12
N VAL A 183 10.32 -11.11 -4.82
CA VAL A 183 9.51 -11.54 -3.67
C VAL A 183 10.17 -11.11 -2.35
N ALA A 184 11.48 -11.32 -2.23
CA ALA A 184 12.26 -10.84 -1.08
C ALA A 184 12.07 -9.33 -0.86
N SER A 185 12.10 -8.53 -1.93
CA SER A 185 11.90 -7.08 -1.80
C SER A 185 10.54 -6.73 -1.17
N ALA A 186 9.49 -7.50 -1.44
CA ALA A 186 8.19 -7.32 -0.79
C ALA A 186 8.26 -7.63 0.71
N GLY A 187 8.93 -8.72 1.10
CA GLY A 187 9.19 -9.07 2.49
C GLY A 187 9.96 -7.97 3.23
N TRP A 188 11.03 -7.45 2.64
CA TRP A 188 11.82 -6.34 3.19
C TRP A 188 11.01 -5.04 3.32
N SER A 189 10.20 -4.68 2.32
CA SER A 189 9.32 -3.51 2.41
C SER A 189 8.25 -3.65 3.51
N LEU A 190 7.70 -4.86 3.73
CA LEU A 190 6.81 -5.12 4.86
C LEU A 190 7.57 -5.03 6.20
N THR A 191 8.81 -5.51 6.26
CA THR A 191 9.68 -5.35 7.44
C THR A 191 9.93 -3.89 7.78
N ALA A 192 10.16 -3.01 6.80
CA ALA A 192 10.32 -1.58 7.08
C ALA A 192 9.06 -0.98 7.72
N LYS A 193 7.87 -1.43 7.31
CA LYS A 193 6.60 -1.02 7.93
C LYS A 193 6.44 -1.55 9.34
N HIS A 194 6.82 -2.81 9.57
CA HIS A 194 6.78 -3.44 10.89
C HIS A 194 7.70 -2.69 11.86
N VAL A 195 8.97 -2.43 11.48
CA VAL A 195 9.91 -1.61 12.27
C VAL A 195 9.33 -0.23 12.61
N ALA A 196 8.67 0.43 11.66
CA ALA A 196 8.09 1.74 11.91
C ALA A 196 6.89 1.71 12.88
N ALA A 197 6.16 0.60 12.94
CA ALA A 197 4.96 0.45 13.76
C ALA A 197 5.24 -0.12 15.15
N ALA A 198 6.12 -1.12 15.25
CA ALA A 198 6.49 -1.84 16.46
C ALA A 198 8.02 -2.07 16.47
N PRO A 199 8.82 -1.02 16.69
CA PRO A 199 10.29 -1.09 16.56
C PRO A 199 10.99 -2.02 17.56
N ASP A 200 10.30 -2.43 18.63
CA ASP A 200 10.82 -3.31 19.67
C ASP A 200 10.44 -4.78 19.46
N ASP A 201 9.53 -5.08 18.53
CA ASP A 201 9.02 -6.43 18.26
C ASP A 201 9.83 -7.19 17.19
N ILE A 202 11.01 -6.67 16.82
CA ILE A 202 11.86 -7.24 15.78
C ILE A 202 13.34 -7.08 16.10
N ASP A 203 14.14 -8.07 15.70
CA ASP A 203 15.60 -8.06 15.83
C ASP A 203 16.23 -7.04 14.89
N ALA A 204 16.25 -5.78 15.32
CA ALA A 204 16.80 -4.68 14.54
C ALA A 204 18.33 -4.77 14.38
N ASP A 205 19.05 -5.33 15.36
CA ASP A 205 20.50 -5.54 15.25
C ASP A 205 20.83 -6.58 14.18
N GLY A 206 20.12 -7.71 14.15
CA GLY A 206 20.25 -8.73 13.11
C GLY A 206 19.87 -8.22 11.72
N LEU A 207 18.86 -7.36 11.61
CA LEU A 207 18.53 -6.69 10.34
C LEU A 207 19.70 -5.81 9.85
N LEU A 208 20.32 -5.04 10.74
CA LEU A 208 21.48 -4.21 10.41
C LEU A 208 22.69 -5.06 9.98
N ASP A 209 22.92 -6.22 10.62
CA ASP A 209 23.98 -7.16 10.22
C ASP A 209 23.80 -7.66 8.78
N ILE A 210 22.56 -8.00 8.40
CA ILE A 210 22.24 -8.44 7.04
C ILE A 210 22.44 -7.30 6.05
N ILE A 211 21.91 -6.11 6.35
CA ILE A 211 22.04 -4.93 5.49
C ILE A 211 23.50 -4.58 5.23
N GLU A 212 24.30 -4.53 6.30
CA GLU A 212 25.73 -4.22 6.26
C GLU A 212 26.51 -5.19 5.37
N ARG A 213 26.13 -6.47 5.37
CA ARG A 213 26.78 -7.52 4.59
C ARG A 213 26.32 -7.59 3.13
N GLU A 214 25.02 -7.38 2.86
CA GLU A 214 24.41 -7.82 1.60
C GLU A 214 23.82 -6.68 0.75
N MET A 215 23.41 -5.55 1.34
CA MET A 215 22.61 -4.55 0.62
C MET A 215 23.32 -3.95 -0.59
N LYS A 216 24.64 -3.78 -0.53
CA LYS A 216 25.43 -3.15 -1.61
C LYS A 216 25.38 -3.94 -2.91
N ASP A 217 25.33 -5.27 -2.81
CA ASP A 217 25.37 -6.18 -3.96
C ASP A 217 23.96 -6.73 -4.32
N ALA A 218 22.94 -6.39 -3.53
CA ALA A 218 21.56 -6.80 -3.78
C ALA A 218 21.01 -6.20 -5.09
N PRO A 219 20.14 -6.92 -5.82
CA PRO A 219 19.45 -6.38 -6.99
C PRO A 219 18.66 -5.10 -6.65
N ALA A 220 18.57 -4.17 -7.60
CA ALA A 220 18.11 -2.80 -7.36
C ALA A 220 16.81 -2.67 -6.54
N ARG A 221 15.81 -3.52 -6.79
CA ARG A 221 14.53 -3.50 -6.05
C ARG A 221 14.70 -3.96 -4.59
N LEU A 222 15.42 -5.06 -4.38
CA LEU A 222 15.72 -5.56 -3.04
C LEU A 222 16.62 -4.57 -2.27
N GLN A 223 17.65 -4.03 -2.93
CA GLN A 223 18.51 -2.99 -2.37
C GLN A 223 17.70 -1.78 -1.90
N TRP A 224 16.71 -1.35 -2.68
CA TRP A 224 15.80 -0.28 -2.27
C TRP A 224 15.06 -0.63 -0.98
N SER A 225 14.41 -1.80 -0.91
CA SER A 225 13.65 -2.24 0.26
C SER A 225 14.55 -2.45 1.50
N MET A 226 15.78 -2.92 1.33
CA MET A 226 16.77 -3.01 2.41
C MET A 226 17.16 -1.62 2.93
N ASN A 227 17.33 -0.63 2.03
CA ASN A 227 17.58 0.76 2.41
C ASN A 227 16.38 1.38 3.16
N GLU A 228 15.15 1.00 2.82
CA GLU A 228 13.96 1.39 3.58
C GLU A 228 13.99 0.85 5.02
N VAL A 229 14.43 -0.41 5.22
CA VAL A 229 14.62 -0.97 6.57
C VAL A 229 15.73 -0.25 7.32
N LEU A 230 16.89 0.00 6.68
CA LEU A 230 17.99 0.76 7.29
C LEU A 230 17.52 2.12 7.82
N ALA A 231 16.78 2.86 6.98
CA ALA A 231 16.22 4.14 7.35
C ALA A 231 15.16 3.99 8.47
N ALA A 232 14.27 3.01 8.38
CA ALA A 232 13.25 2.77 9.39
C ALA A 232 13.87 2.48 10.77
N VAL A 233 14.90 1.63 10.84
CA VAL A 233 15.64 1.36 12.08
C VAL A 233 16.24 2.65 12.62
N GLY A 234 17.00 3.41 11.80
CA GLY A 234 17.62 4.66 12.28
C GLY A 234 16.63 5.74 12.74
N ILE A 235 15.44 5.78 12.14
CA ILE A 235 14.39 6.74 12.50
C ILE A 235 13.68 6.34 13.80
N HIS A 236 13.40 5.05 14.00
CA HIS A 236 12.51 4.56 15.06
C HIS A 236 13.25 3.96 16.27
N ARG A 237 14.51 3.54 16.13
CA ARG A 237 15.36 3.01 17.20
C ARG A 237 16.51 3.96 17.48
N SER A 238 16.32 4.85 18.46
CA SER A 238 17.30 5.89 18.80
C SER A 238 18.63 5.31 19.29
N ASP A 239 18.59 4.17 19.98
CA ASP A 239 19.72 3.38 20.44
C ASP A 239 20.57 2.82 19.28
N LEU A 240 19.94 2.49 18.15
CA LEU A 240 20.61 1.95 16.95
C LEU A 240 20.86 3.00 15.86
N ARG A 241 20.42 4.24 16.05
CA ARG A 241 20.47 5.29 15.03
C ARG A 241 21.88 5.56 14.52
N ALA A 242 22.84 5.70 15.43
CA ALA A 242 24.23 5.97 15.06
C ALA A 242 24.81 4.84 14.19
N ARG A 243 24.47 3.59 14.52
CA ARG A 243 24.88 2.41 13.75
C ARG A 243 24.26 2.41 12.35
N ALA A 244 22.95 2.67 12.25
CA ALA A 244 22.26 2.73 10.96
C ALA A 244 22.84 3.82 10.04
N ILE A 245 23.16 5.00 10.58
CA ILE A 245 23.81 6.09 9.83
C ILE A 245 25.19 5.66 9.33
N ALA A 246 26.02 5.08 10.21
CA ALA A 246 27.37 4.64 9.85
C ALA A 246 27.36 3.56 8.74
N ILE A 247 26.39 2.64 8.78
CA ILE A 247 26.18 1.65 7.69
C ILE A 247 25.82 2.38 6.39
N GLY A 248 24.86 3.31 6.43
CA GLY A 248 24.46 4.07 5.25
C GLY A 248 25.61 4.86 4.61
N GLU A 249 26.44 5.50 5.44
CA GLU A 249 27.63 6.24 5.00
C GLU A 249 28.69 5.34 4.38
N ARG A 250 28.87 4.12 4.90
CA ARG A 250 29.86 3.19 4.36
C ARG A 250 29.42 2.55 3.04
N LEU A 251 28.12 2.25 2.93
CA LEU A 251 27.59 1.56 1.75
C LEU A 251 27.30 2.52 0.60
N GLU A 252 26.98 3.79 0.89
CA GLU A 252 26.69 4.86 -0.09
C GLU A 252 25.54 4.52 -1.08
N VAL A 253 24.69 3.56 -0.71
CA VAL A 253 23.53 3.14 -1.50
C VAL A 253 22.56 4.32 -1.66
N LEU A 254 22.20 4.64 -2.91
CA LEU A 254 21.31 5.76 -3.29
C LEU A 254 21.84 7.17 -2.93
N LYS A 255 23.13 7.33 -2.63
CA LYS A 255 23.75 8.63 -2.29
C LYS A 255 23.51 9.70 -3.37
N ASP A 256 23.65 9.32 -4.64
CA ASP A 256 23.51 10.22 -5.79
C ASP A 256 22.12 10.17 -6.43
N TYR A 257 21.12 9.59 -5.75
CA TYR A 257 19.78 9.45 -6.32
C TYR A 257 19.14 10.83 -6.59
N PRO A 258 18.67 11.09 -7.83
CA PRO A 258 18.07 12.37 -8.19
C PRO A 258 16.86 12.71 -7.31
N THR A 259 17.00 13.73 -6.48
CA THR A 259 15.95 14.17 -5.56
C THR A 259 15.42 15.54 -5.97
N ALA A 260 14.13 15.61 -6.29
CA ALA A 260 13.50 16.87 -6.68
C ALA A 260 13.49 17.88 -5.51
N PRO A 261 13.43 19.20 -5.79
CA PRO A 261 13.31 20.21 -4.75
C PRO A 261 12.12 19.91 -3.80
N ASN A 262 12.33 20.11 -2.50
CA ASN A 262 11.38 19.83 -1.42
C ASN A 262 11.04 18.35 -1.17
N CYS A 263 11.73 17.41 -1.83
CA CYS A 263 11.66 15.99 -1.47
C CYS A 263 12.80 15.61 -0.51
N THR A 264 12.55 14.62 0.34
CA THR A 264 13.61 14.00 1.15
C THR A 264 14.39 13.01 0.30
N SER A 265 15.71 13.09 0.31
CA SER A 265 16.58 12.13 -0.39
C SER A 265 16.36 10.71 0.16
N PRO A 266 16.36 9.66 -0.69
CA PRO A 266 16.26 8.29 -0.23
C PRO A 266 17.58 7.76 0.37
N TYR A 267 18.68 8.50 0.28
CA TYR A 267 19.95 8.15 0.91
C TYR A 267 19.77 8.08 2.44
N ALA A 268 19.94 6.88 3.01
CA ALA A 268 19.53 6.60 4.39
C ALA A 268 20.03 7.62 5.44
N PRO A 269 21.31 8.05 5.47
CA PRO A 269 21.78 9.06 6.43
C PRO A 269 21.00 10.39 6.36
N LEU A 270 20.78 10.92 5.15
CA LEU A 270 20.03 12.16 4.96
C LEU A 270 18.54 11.97 5.25
N TRP A 271 17.99 10.81 4.90
CA TRP A 271 16.60 10.47 5.17
C TRP A 271 16.34 10.39 6.68
N ILE A 272 17.17 9.65 7.41
CA ILE A 272 17.08 9.50 8.87
C ILE A 272 17.15 10.88 9.53
N ALA A 273 18.17 11.67 9.20
CA ALA A 273 18.36 13.01 9.77
C ALA A 273 17.14 13.91 9.56
N GLU A 274 16.59 13.94 8.35
CA GLU A 274 15.45 14.80 8.02
C GLU A 274 14.16 14.37 8.74
N ILE A 275 13.88 13.07 8.86
CA ILE A 275 12.66 12.60 9.55
C ILE A 275 12.76 12.78 11.06
N VAL A 276 13.93 12.51 11.65
CA VAL A 276 14.18 12.75 13.09
C VAL A 276 14.00 14.24 13.40
N ARG A 277 14.61 15.14 12.61
CA ARG A 277 14.47 16.59 12.76
C ARG A 277 13.00 17.04 12.70
N ARG A 278 12.19 16.47 11.80
CA ARG A 278 10.75 16.79 11.69
C ARG A 278 9.96 16.35 12.92
N ARG A 279 10.29 15.20 13.50
CA ARG A 279 9.60 14.69 14.70
C ARG A 279 9.95 15.50 15.94
N GLU A 280 11.22 15.80 16.14
CA GLU A 280 11.72 16.54 17.30
C GLU A 280 11.36 18.03 17.23
N GLY A 281 11.40 18.64 16.05
CA GLY A 281 11.04 20.06 15.86
C GLY A 281 9.53 20.36 15.80
N SER A 282 8.69 19.32 15.88
CA SER A 282 7.23 19.48 16.00
C SER A 282 6.72 19.34 17.45
N SER A 283 7.63 19.16 18.41
CA SER A 283 7.36 19.08 19.85
C SER A 283 7.51 20.43 20.55
#